data_AF-A0A7U6KPA1-F1
#
_entry.id   AF-A0A7U6KPA1-F1
#
_cell.length_a   1.000
_cell.length_b   1.000
_cell.length_c   1.000
_cell.angle_alpha   90.00
_cell.angle_beta   90.00
_cell.angle_gamma   90.00
#
_symmetry.space_group_name_H-M   'P 1'
#
loop_
_entity.id
_entity.type
_entity.pdbx_description
1 polymer ?
#
loop_
_entity_poly.entity_id
_entity_poly.type
_entity_poly.pdbx_seq_one_letter_code
_entity_poly.pdbx_strand_id
1 'polypeptide(L)'
;MHKKTVKGDLISAEFDQNDYMASGEYEIKLINDGVEHEVKIDASSGKVLKSKQEKIDQDDLAEYNAMRQAQITLTQAMQKATQSVGGKITEAEFDFDNGIPAYEIEIAKGMDINKLIIDSMNGQVVSSQLDDD
;
A
#
# COMPACT_ATOMS: atom_id res chain seq x y z
N MET A 1 -5.95 -1.62 24.79
CA MET A 1 -5.50 -1.77 23.39
C MET A 1 -4.31 -2.71 23.38
N HIS A 2 -4.41 -3.88 22.75
CA HIS A 2 -3.26 -4.77 22.58
C HIS A 2 -2.52 -4.33 21.31
N LYS A 3 -1.36 -3.68 21.46
CA LYS A 3 -0.50 -3.29 20.34
C LYS A 3 0.17 -4.54 19.80
N LYS A 4 -0.29 -5.05 18.66
CA LYS A 4 0.41 -6.10 17.91
C LYS A 4 1.40 -5.40 16.98
N THR A 5 2.69 -5.64 17.19
CA THR A 5 3.76 -5.12 16.33
C THR A 5 4.23 -6.26 15.44
N VAL A 6 4.05 -6.12 14.13
CA VAL A 6 4.71 -6.98 13.13
C VAL A 6 5.90 -6.18 12.61
N LYS A 7 7.11 -6.75 12.68
CA LYS A 7 8.28 -6.20 12.03
C LYS A 7 8.34 -6.77 10.62
N GLY A 8 8.58 -5.94 9.63
CA GLY A 8 8.68 -6.33 8.23
C GLY A 8 8.75 -5.10 7.34
N ASP A 9 9.10 -5.33 6.08
CA ASP A 9 9.03 -4.32 5.05
C ASP A 9 7.57 -4.20 4.59
N LEU A 10 7.03 -2.97 4.60
CA LEU A 10 5.65 -2.71 4.19
C LEU A 10 5.54 -2.77 2.66
N ILE A 11 4.69 -3.65 2.15
CA ILE A 11 4.50 -3.88 0.72
C ILE A 11 3.25 -3.18 0.22
N SER A 12 2.14 -3.34 0.94
CA SER A 12 0.89 -2.66 0.62
C SER A 12 0.12 -2.21 1.87
N ALA A 13 -0.66 -1.17 1.67
CA ALA A 13 -1.64 -0.66 2.63
C ALA A 13 -2.87 -0.14 1.87
N GLU A 14 -4.01 -0.78 2.09
CA GLU A 14 -5.26 -0.51 1.38
C GLU A 14 -6.40 -0.27 2.37
N PHE A 15 -7.32 0.61 2.02
CA PHE A 15 -8.60 0.82 2.68
C PHE A 15 -9.73 0.30 1.78
N ASP A 16 -10.36 -0.78 2.19
CA ASP A 16 -11.52 -1.35 1.52
C ASP A 16 -12.80 -1.00 2.31
N GLN A 17 -13.79 -0.46 1.61
CA GLN A 17 -15.13 -0.28 2.14
C GLN A 17 -16.12 -1.14 1.35
N ASN A 18 -16.37 -2.35 1.83
CA ASN A 18 -17.44 -3.18 1.30
C ASN A 18 -18.80 -2.78 1.88
N ASP A 19 -19.83 -2.69 1.01
CA ASP A 19 -21.23 -2.36 1.33
C ASP A 19 -21.85 -3.21 2.45
N TYR A 20 -21.34 -4.42 2.70
CA TYR A 20 -21.84 -5.30 3.75
C TYR A 20 -21.34 -4.97 5.16
N MET A 21 -20.33 -4.10 5.30
CA MET A 21 -19.76 -3.74 6.60
C MET A 21 -20.19 -2.34 7.05
N ALA A 22 -20.48 -2.21 8.34
CA ALA A 22 -20.86 -0.93 8.93
C ALA A 22 -19.69 0.10 8.95
N SER A 23 -18.46 -0.38 8.81
CA SER A 23 -17.24 0.41 8.66
C SER A 23 -16.27 -0.30 7.70
N GLY A 24 -15.43 0.44 6.99
CA GLY A 24 -14.39 -0.15 6.16
C GLY A 24 -13.31 -0.89 6.97
N GLU A 25 -12.43 -1.57 6.26
CA GLU A 25 -11.29 -2.30 6.77
C GLU A 25 -9.99 -1.75 6.18
N TYR A 26 -8.92 -1.74 6.97
CA TYR A 26 -7.57 -1.60 6.43
C TYR A 26 -6.96 -2.97 6.22
N GLU A 27 -6.39 -3.23 5.05
CA GLU A 27 -5.52 -4.36 4.79
C GLU A 27 -4.06 -3.88 4.72
N ILE A 28 -3.20 -4.47 5.56
CA ILE A 28 -1.78 -4.16 5.60
C ILE A 28 -1.00 -5.45 5.32
N LYS A 29 -0.12 -5.42 4.32
CA LYS A 29 0.81 -6.52 4.01
C LYS A 29 2.24 -6.14 4.30
N LEU A 30 2.92 -6.97 5.08
CA LEU A 30 4.35 -6.83 5.35
C LEU A 30 5.10 -8.13 5.02
N ILE A 31 6.31 -8.03 4.49
CA ILE A 31 7.18 -9.20 4.33
C ILE A 31 8.29 -9.16 5.39
N ASN A 32 8.50 -10.29 6.06
CA ASN A 32 9.65 -10.51 6.92
C ASN A 32 10.14 -11.96 6.78
N ASP A 33 11.45 -12.15 6.60
CA ASP A 33 12.08 -13.47 6.46
C ASP A 33 11.41 -14.37 5.39
N GLY A 34 10.92 -13.80 4.30
CA GLY A 34 10.24 -14.53 3.21
C GLY A 34 8.82 -15.00 3.57
N VAL A 35 8.22 -14.42 4.60
CA VAL A 35 6.82 -14.65 4.99
C VAL A 35 6.06 -13.34 4.83
N GLU A 36 4.99 -13.36 4.07
CA GLU A 36 4.01 -12.29 4.03
C GLU A 36 3.09 -12.39 5.25
N HIS A 37 2.85 -11.24 5.86
CA HIS A 37 1.93 -11.02 6.96
C HIS A 37 0.81 -10.09 6.51
N GLU A 38 -0.37 -10.63 6.22
CA GLU A 38 -1.60 -9.87 5.98
C GLU A 38 -2.29 -9.60 7.32
N VAL A 39 -2.67 -8.34 7.57
CA VAL A 39 -3.47 -7.95 8.73
C VAL A 39 -4.64 -7.09 8.27
N LYS A 40 -5.86 -7.56 8.53
CA LYS A 40 -7.08 -6.77 8.34
C LYS A 40 -7.52 -6.13 9.65
N ILE A 41 -7.80 -4.84 9.62
CA ILE A 41 -8.09 -4.01 10.80
C ILE A 41 -9.38 -3.24 10.56
N ASP A 42 -10.31 -3.33 11.50
CA ASP A 42 -11.52 -2.52 11.48
C ASP A 42 -11.17 -1.03 11.53
N ALA A 43 -11.59 -0.26 10.53
CA ALA A 43 -11.18 1.13 10.39
C ALA A 43 -11.78 2.06 11.46
N SER A 44 -12.90 1.66 12.08
CA SER A 44 -13.58 2.46 13.11
C SER A 44 -12.99 2.28 14.50
N SER A 45 -12.61 1.05 14.84
CA SER A 45 -12.25 0.64 16.20
C SER A 45 -10.78 0.26 16.35
N GLY A 46 -10.07 0.06 15.23
CA GLY A 46 -8.68 -0.39 15.21
C GLY A 46 -8.50 -1.85 15.66
N LYS A 47 -9.59 -2.64 15.72
CA LYS A 47 -9.52 -4.05 16.09
C LYS A 47 -8.97 -4.85 14.93
N VAL A 48 -8.01 -5.74 15.21
CA VAL A 48 -7.58 -6.75 14.22
C VAL A 48 -8.73 -7.73 13.99
N LEU A 49 -9.20 -7.78 12.75
CA LEU A 49 -10.28 -8.66 12.30
C LEU A 49 -9.72 -9.99 11.79
N LYS A 50 -8.61 -9.92 11.04
CA LYS A 50 -7.94 -11.08 10.45
C LYS A 50 -6.43 -10.90 10.50
N SER A 51 -5.71 -12.01 10.62
CA SER A 51 -4.25 -12.05 10.47
C SER A 51 -3.89 -13.35 9.78
N LYS A 52 -3.20 -13.26 8.64
CA LYS A 52 -2.74 -14.38 7.83
C LYS A 52 -1.22 -14.34 7.74
N GLN A 53 -0.60 -15.49 7.60
CA GLN A 53 0.83 -15.60 7.35
C GLN A 53 1.05 -16.68 6.31
N GLU A 54 1.71 -16.32 5.23
CA GLU A 54 1.99 -17.25 4.13
C GLU A 54 3.42 -17.03 3.64
N LYS A 55 4.07 -18.12 3.21
CA LYS A 55 5.36 -17.98 2.55
C LYS A 55 5.11 -17.38 1.19
N ILE A 56 5.90 -16.36 0.85
CA ILE A 56 5.87 -15.77 -0.48
C ILE A 56 6.30 -16.82 -1.51
N ASP A 57 5.65 -16.80 -2.67
CA ASP A 57 6.02 -17.69 -3.76
C ASP A 57 7.20 -17.13 -4.57
N GLN A 58 7.48 -17.71 -5.75
CA GLN A 58 8.62 -17.27 -6.56
C GLN A 58 8.40 -15.91 -7.21
N ASP A 59 7.17 -15.59 -7.57
CA ASP A 59 6.84 -14.34 -8.25
C ASP A 59 6.85 -13.20 -7.21
N ASP A 60 6.22 -13.41 -6.05
CA ASP A 60 6.26 -12.49 -4.91
C ASP A 60 7.71 -12.25 -4.42
N LEU A 61 8.55 -13.29 -4.42
CA LEU A 61 9.96 -13.15 -4.03
C LEU A 61 10.75 -12.28 -5.02
N ALA A 62 10.46 -12.36 -6.31
CA ALA A 62 11.12 -11.54 -7.33
C ALA A 62 10.74 -10.07 -7.16
N GLU A 63 9.44 -9.79 -6.98
CA GLU A 63 8.91 -8.46 -6.69
C GLU A 63 9.50 -7.87 -5.40
N TYR A 64 9.47 -8.64 -4.31
CA TYR A 64 10.05 -8.23 -3.04
C TYR A 64 11.55 -7.91 -3.16
N ASN A 65 12.30 -8.70 -3.93
CA ASN A 65 13.72 -8.41 -4.17
C ASN A 65 13.93 -7.15 -5.02
N ALA A 66 13.02 -6.81 -5.92
CA ALA A 66 13.05 -5.54 -6.64
C ALA A 66 12.73 -4.37 -5.70
N MET A 67 11.71 -4.50 -4.86
CA MET A 67 11.37 -3.49 -3.85
C MET A 67 12.53 -3.20 -2.90
N ARG A 68 13.28 -4.24 -2.48
CA ARG A 68 14.46 -4.07 -1.63
C ARG A 68 15.62 -3.31 -2.29
N GLN A 69 15.58 -3.11 -3.61
CA GLN A 69 16.54 -2.27 -4.34
C GLN A 69 16.07 -0.81 -4.50
N ALA A 70 14.80 -0.53 -4.21
CA ALA A 70 14.26 0.82 -4.18
C ALA A 70 15.06 1.73 -3.24
N GLN A 71 15.15 3.00 -3.61
CA GLN A 71 15.88 4.00 -2.82
C GLN A 71 14.96 4.79 -1.89
N ILE A 72 13.65 4.71 -2.10
CA ILE A 72 12.65 5.25 -1.18
C ILE A 72 11.73 4.12 -0.69
N THR A 73 11.14 4.30 0.48
CA THR A 73 10.16 3.37 1.05
C THR A 73 8.74 3.71 0.59
N LEU A 74 7.80 2.75 0.71
CA LEU A 74 6.38 3.01 0.47
C LEU A 74 5.86 4.19 1.32
N THR A 75 6.26 4.27 2.58
CA THR A 75 5.88 5.39 3.46
C THR A 75 6.43 6.74 3.00
N GLN A 76 7.61 6.78 2.38
CA GLN A 76 8.15 8.00 1.76
C GLN A 76 7.39 8.35 0.47
N ALA A 77 6.99 7.36 -0.33
CA ALA A 77 6.14 7.55 -1.50
C ALA A 77 4.76 8.13 -1.11
N MET A 78 4.10 7.56 -0.09
CA MET A 78 2.85 8.09 0.49
C MET A 78 2.97 9.56 0.93
N GLN A 79 4.08 9.92 1.59
CA GLN A 79 4.33 11.30 2.00
C GLN A 79 4.48 12.25 0.80
N LYS A 80 5.17 11.81 -0.25
CA LYS A 80 5.32 12.59 -1.50
C LYS A 80 3.99 12.75 -2.23
N ALA A 81 3.20 11.68 -2.33
CA ALA A 81 1.91 11.67 -2.99
C ALA A 81 0.93 12.66 -2.33
N THR A 82 0.82 12.59 -0.99
CA THR A 82 -0.03 13.50 -0.21
C THR A 82 0.43 14.96 -0.27
N GLN A 83 1.73 15.22 -0.36
CA GLN A 83 2.26 16.59 -0.59
C GLN A 83 1.93 17.13 -1.99
N SER A 84 1.81 16.25 -2.98
CA SER A 84 1.55 16.62 -4.38
C SER A 84 0.08 16.98 -4.63
N VAL A 85 -0.85 16.08 -4.27
CA VAL A 85 -2.27 16.19 -4.65
C VAL A 85 -3.16 16.62 -3.48
N GLY A 86 -2.77 16.29 -2.24
CA GLY A 86 -3.60 16.38 -1.05
C GLY A 86 -4.77 15.38 -1.09
N GLY A 87 -5.45 15.16 0.03
CA GLY A 87 -6.54 14.17 0.13
C GLY A 87 -6.20 13.05 1.11
N LYS A 88 -6.91 11.93 0.98
CA LYS A 88 -6.68 10.73 1.81
C LYS A 88 -6.19 9.60 0.92
N ILE A 89 -5.09 8.97 1.31
CA ILE A 89 -4.64 7.75 0.63
C ILE A 89 -5.66 6.65 0.91
N THR A 90 -6.13 6.01 -0.16
CA THR A 90 -7.00 4.82 -0.13
C THR A 90 -6.18 3.56 -0.36
N GLU A 91 -5.15 3.64 -1.21
CA GLU A 91 -4.26 2.52 -1.51
C GLU A 91 -2.82 3.00 -1.71
N ALA A 92 -1.88 2.17 -1.27
CA ALA A 92 -0.46 2.35 -1.49
C ALA A 92 0.19 0.98 -1.62
N GLU A 93 0.86 0.72 -2.74
CA GLU A 93 1.56 -0.53 -2.97
C GLU A 93 2.84 -0.35 -3.80
N PHE A 94 3.76 -1.31 -3.67
CA PHE A 94 4.85 -1.49 -4.63
C PHE A 94 4.36 -2.36 -5.78
N ASP A 95 4.56 -1.90 -7.01
CA ASP A 95 4.13 -2.58 -8.24
C ASP A 95 5.11 -2.26 -9.39
N PHE A 96 4.81 -2.75 -10.58
CA PHE A 96 5.55 -2.52 -11.81
C PHE A 96 4.70 -1.78 -12.84
N ASP A 97 4.94 -0.48 -13.00
CA ASP A 97 4.36 0.28 -14.12
C ASP A 97 5.13 -0.07 -15.41
N ASN A 98 4.49 -0.80 -16.33
CA ASN A 98 5.08 -1.26 -17.58
C ASN A 98 6.41 -2.03 -17.40
N GLY A 99 6.51 -2.80 -16.32
CA GLY A 99 7.72 -3.58 -15.98
C GLY A 99 8.83 -2.75 -15.31
N ILE A 100 8.56 -1.50 -14.95
CA ILE A 100 9.48 -0.64 -14.20
C ILE A 100 9.03 -0.57 -12.74
N PRO A 101 9.90 -0.93 -11.77
CA PRO A 101 9.60 -0.84 -10.34
C PRO A 101 9.13 0.55 -9.90
N ALA A 102 7.94 0.65 -9.36
CA ALA A 102 7.33 1.89 -8.92
C ALA A 102 6.50 1.69 -7.64
N TYR A 103 6.06 2.80 -7.07
CA TYR A 103 5.01 2.82 -6.07
C TYR A 103 3.75 3.39 -6.68
N GLU A 104 2.66 2.66 -6.55
CA GLU A 104 1.33 3.13 -6.90
C GLU A 104 0.63 3.66 -5.65
N ILE A 105 0.09 4.88 -5.73
CA ILE A 105 -0.62 5.51 -4.62
C ILE A 105 -1.94 6.07 -5.13
N GLU A 106 -3.04 5.56 -4.61
CA GLU A 106 -4.37 6.12 -4.84
C GLU A 106 -4.76 7.11 -3.74
N ILE A 107 -5.29 8.26 -4.15
CA ILE A 107 -5.70 9.33 -3.26
C ILE A 107 -7.13 9.76 -3.58
N ALA A 108 -8.03 9.55 -2.62
CA ALA A 108 -9.37 10.09 -2.64
C ALA A 108 -9.37 11.59 -2.31
N LYS A 109 -9.99 12.38 -3.20
CA LYS A 109 -10.16 13.83 -3.06
C LYS A 109 -11.54 14.26 -3.54
N GLY A 110 -12.49 14.31 -2.61
CA GLY A 110 -13.89 14.58 -2.96
C GLY A 110 -14.54 13.31 -3.49
N MET A 111 -15.02 13.34 -4.72
CA MET A 111 -15.55 12.16 -5.43
C MET A 111 -14.51 11.52 -6.36
N ASP A 112 -13.34 12.16 -6.53
CA ASP A 112 -12.34 11.72 -7.50
C ASP A 112 -11.28 10.84 -6.82
N ILE A 113 -10.83 9.80 -7.54
CA ILE A 113 -9.65 9.01 -7.19
C ILE A 113 -8.49 9.42 -8.09
N ASN A 114 -7.38 9.82 -7.46
CA ASN A 114 -6.15 10.19 -8.13
C ASN A 114 -5.13 9.06 -7.95
N LYS A 115 -4.76 8.39 -9.03
CA LYS A 115 -3.71 7.38 -9.05
C LYS A 115 -2.38 8.02 -9.41
N LEU A 116 -1.38 7.90 -8.55
CA LEU A 116 -0.02 8.41 -8.76
C LEU A 116 0.95 7.24 -8.85
N ILE A 117 1.77 7.25 -9.91
CA ILE A 117 2.92 6.36 -10.03
C ILE A 117 4.16 7.14 -9.61
N ILE A 118 4.91 6.61 -8.66
CA ILE A 118 6.11 7.22 -8.07
C ILE A 118 7.30 6.31 -8.32
N ASP A 119 8.33 6.85 -8.97
CA ASP A 119 9.60 6.16 -9.22
C ASP A 119 10.24 5.71 -7.89
N SER A 120 10.47 4.40 -7.75
CA SER A 120 11.00 3.79 -6.54
C SER A 120 12.47 4.13 -6.25
N MET A 121 13.21 4.63 -7.24
CA MET A 121 14.64 4.95 -7.18
C MET A 121 14.94 6.41 -6.85
N ASN A 122 14.00 7.32 -7.11
CA ASN A 122 14.22 8.75 -6.86
C ASN A 122 13.01 9.47 -6.25
N GLY A 123 11.85 8.82 -6.19
CA GLY A 123 10.62 9.36 -5.62
C GLY A 123 10.01 10.51 -6.41
N GLN A 124 10.25 10.59 -7.72
CA GLN A 124 9.55 11.50 -8.62
C GLN A 124 8.20 10.90 -9.00
N VAL A 125 7.17 11.74 -9.11
CA VAL A 125 5.88 11.34 -9.69
C VAL A 125 6.08 11.21 -11.20
N VAL A 126 5.91 10.02 -11.75
CA VAL A 126 6.12 9.72 -13.18
C VAL A 126 4.82 9.70 -13.97
N SER A 127 3.69 9.45 -13.30
CA SER A 127 2.36 9.49 -13.91
C SER A 127 1.31 9.88 -12.88
N SER A 128 0.24 10.54 -13.36
CA SER A 128 -0.97 10.81 -12.58
C SER A 128 -2.18 10.56 -13.47
N GLN A 129 -3.08 9.67 -13.05
CA GLN A 129 -4.35 9.40 -13.73
C GLN A 129 -5.50 9.82 -12.79
N LEU A 130 -6.51 10.46 -13.37
CA LEU A 130 -7.77 10.76 -12.71
C LEU A 130 -8.77 9.72 -13.21
N ASP A 131 -9.26 8.89 -12.30
CA ASP A 131 -10.41 8.05 -12.58
C ASP A 131 -11.66 8.83 -12.14
N ASP A 132 -12.34 9.42 -13.12
CA ASP A 132 -13.68 9.98 -12.97
C ASP A 132 -14.69 8.85 -13.26
N ASP A 133 -15.30 8.29 -12.22
CA ASP A 133 -16.41 7.30 -12.31
C ASP A 133 -17.66 7.86 -13.04
#